data_AF-A0AA87ZAE9-F1
#
_entry.id   AF-A0AA87ZAE9-F1
#
_cell.length_a   1.000
_cell.length_b   1.000
_cell.length_c   1.000
_cell.angle_alpha   90.00
_cell.angle_beta   90.00
_cell.angle_gamma   90.00
#
_symmetry.space_group_name_H-M   'P 1'
#
loop_
_entity.id
_entity.type
_entity.pdbx_description
1 polymer ?
#
loop_
_entity_poly.entity_id
_entity_poly.type
_entity_poly.pdbx_seq_one_letter_code
_entity_poly.pdbx_strand_id
1 'polypeptide(L)' 'MVSVSNDVLCLGFVDGGPIRFVDWGVKFTRTAIVIGGHQIEDNLLQFDLAASRLGFSSTLLTRKTSCSNFNFTSIA' A
#
# COMPACT_ATOMS: atom_id res chain seq x y z
N MET A 1 9.05 1.58 -6.94
CA MET A 1 9.26 0.74 -8.13
C MET A 1 9.04 -0.71 -7.74
N VAL A 2 8.65 -1.56 -8.69
CA VAL A 2 8.53 -3.01 -8.51
C VAL A 2 9.61 -3.68 -9.35
N SER A 3 10.41 -4.57 -8.76
CA SER A 3 11.38 -5.37 -9.52
C SER A 3 10.67 -6.54 -10.17
N VAL A 4 10.80 -6.64 -11.50
CA VAL A 4 10.25 -7.73 -12.31
C VAL A 4 11.35 -8.71 -12.69
N SER A 5 12.56 -8.21 -12.91
CA SER A 5 13.78 -8.99 -13.09
C SER A 5 14.99 -8.17 -12.59
N ASN A 6 16.19 -8.74 -12.67
CA ASN A 6 17.43 -8.09 -12.22
C ASN A 6 17.67 -6.72 -12.87
N ASP A 7 17.29 -6.57 -14.14
CA ASP A 7 17.55 -5.37 -14.94
C ASP A 7 16.28 -4.59 -15.28
N VAL A 8 15.11 -5.01 -14.75
CA VAL A 8 13.82 -4.38 -15.06
C VAL A 8 13.11 -3.95 -13.79
N LEU A 9 12.88 -2.63 -13.70
CA LEU A 9 12.07 -1.99 -12.69
C LEU A 9 10.85 -1.34 -13.35
N CYS A 10 9.66 -1.65 -12.85
CA CYS A 10 8.40 -1.06 -13.31
C CYS A 10 7.86 -0.04 -12.31
N LEU A 11 7.16 0.97 -12.83
CA LEU A 11 6.36 1.85 -12.00
C LEU A 11 5.14 1.06 -11.48
N GLY A 12 5.01 0.93 -10.16
CA GLY A 12 3.96 0.15 -9.50
C GLY A 12 2.60 0.86 -9.43
N PHE A 13 2.19 1.50 -10.53
CA PHE A 13 0.88 2.15 -10.68
C PHE A 13 0.14 1.46 -11.82
N VAL A 14 -1.19 1.35 -11.68
CA VAL A 14 -2.07 0.75 -12.67
C VAL A 14 -3.19 1.72 -13.03
N ASP A 15 -3.69 1.64 -14.26
CA ASP A 15 -4.88 2.38 -14.65
C ASP A 15 -6.12 1.77 -13.99
N GLY A 16 -6.79 2.56 -13.15
CA GLY A 16 -8.01 2.17 -12.45
C GLY A 16 -9.27 2.28 -13.30
N GLY A 17 -9.17 2.83 -14.51
CA GLY A 17 -10.29 3.17 -15.37
C GLY A 17 -11.01 4.46 -14.94
N PRO A 18 -12.20 4.72 -15.51
CA PRO A 18 -12.99 5.92 -15.20
C PRO A 18 -13.45 5.97 -13.74
N ILE A 19 -13.59 7.16 -13.16
CA ILE A 19 -14.06 7.36 -11.76
C ILE A 19 -15.59 7.12 -11.61
N ARG A 20 -16.31 7.06 -12.73
CA ARG A 20 -17.77 6.88 -12.76
C ARG A 20 -18.11 5.85 -13.81
N PHE A 21 -19.26 5.22 -13.68
CA PHE A 21 -19.78 4.33 -14.72
C PHE A 21 -19.92 5.12 -16.03
N VAL A 22 -19.31 4.61 -17.10
CA VAL A 22 -19.38 5.22 -18.44
C VAL A 22 -20.11 4.34 -19.44
N ASP A 23 -19.94 3.02 -19.36
CA ASP A 23 -20.62 2.05 -20.22
C ASP A 23 -20.58 0.64 -19.61
N TRP A 24 -21.45 -0.25 -20.09
CA TRP A 24 -21.51 -1.64 -19.65
C TRP A 24 -20.26 -2.41 -20.10
N GLY A 25 -19.59 -3.07 -19.15
CA GLY A 25 -18.36 -3.83 -19.41
C GLY A 25 -17.06 -3.06 -19.19
N VAL A 26 -17.11 -1.73 -19.01
CA VAL A 26 -15.95 -0.94 -18.60
C VAL A 26 -15.85 -0.92 -17.07
N LYS A 27 -14.77 -1.47 -16.51
CA LYS A 27 -14.52 -1.34 -15.06
C LYS A 27 -14.30 0.13 -14.72
N PHE A 28 -14.97 0.59 -13.67
CA PHE A 28 -14.80 1.93 -13.12
C PHE A 28 -14.25 1.83 -11.70
N THR A 29 -13.47 2.82 -11.30
CA THR A 29 -12.95 3.00 -9.95
C THR A 29 -13.86 3.95 -9.16
N ARG A 30 -14.07 3.67 -7.87
CA ARG A 30 -14.88 4.55 -7.00
C ARG A 30 -14.10 5.76 -6.48
N THR A 31 -12.77 5.71 -6.50
CA THR A 31 -11.90 6.71 -5.90
C THR A 31 -10.77 7.05 -6.87
N ALA A 32 -10.36 8.32 -6.93
CA ALA A 32 -9.29 8.74 -7.84
C ALA A 32 -7.94 8.07 -7.54
N ILE A 33 -7.67 7.72 -6.27
CA ILE A 33 -6.41 7.13 -5.80
C ILE A 33 -6.73 6.00 -4.84
N VAL A 34 -6.07 4.85 -5.02
CA VAL A 34 -6.07 3.73 -4.09
C VAL A 34 -4.62 3.44 -3.72
N ILE A 35 -4.29 3.56 -2.43
CA ILE A 35 -2.98 3.15 -1.91
C ILE A 35 -3.05 1.64 -1.67
N GLY A 36 -2.29 0.87 -2.45
CA GLY A 36 -2.28 -0.59 -2.41
C GLY A 36 -1.26 -1.17 -1.42
N GLY A 37 -1.23 -2.51 -1.33
CA GLY A 37 -0.33 -3.25 -0.44
C GLY A 37 1.15 -2.89 -0.64
N HIS A 38 1.61 -2.88 -1.89
CA HIS A 38 3.00 -2.55 -2.24
C HIS A 38 3.44 -1.17 -1.72
N GLN A 39 2.53 -0.19 -1.67
CA GLN A 39 2.85 1.15 -1.19
C GLN A 39 2.93 1.24 0.34
N ILE A 40 2.28 0.33 1.07
CA ILE A 40 2.23 0.33 2.55
C ILE A 40 3.22 -0.66 3.18
N GLU A 41 3.85 -1.52 2.38
CA GLU A 41 4.92 -2.42 2.83
C GLU A 41 6.01 -1.65 3.59
N ASP A 42 6.45 -2.22 4.72
CA ASP A 42 7.43 -1.62 5.64
C ASP A 42 7.12 -0.17 6.06
N ASN A 43 5.86 0.22 6.10
CA ASN A 43 5.40 1.44 6.75
C ASN A 43 4.43 1.05 7.88
N LEU A 44 4.64 1.61 9.07
CA LEU A 44 3.70 1.41 10.17
C LEU A 44 2.52 2.37 9.98
N LEU A 45 1.32 1.81 9.83
CA LEU A 45 0.07 2.58 9.74
C LEU A 45 -0.69 2.47 11.07
N GLN A 46 -1.12 3.61 11.60
CA GLN A 46 -1.93 3.72 12.81
C GLN A 46 -3.30 4.31 12.47
N PHE A 47 -4.34 3.49 12.58
CA PHE A 47 -5.73 3.92 12.43
C PHE A 47 -6.27 4.33 13.80
N ASP A 48 -6.23 5.62 14.11
CA ASP A 48 -6.74 6.16 15.37
C ASP A 48 -8.18 6.67 15.14
N LEU A 49 -9.13 5.78 15.39
CA LEU A 49 -10.56 6.02 15.18
C LEU A 49 -11.12 7.06 16.16
N ALA A 50 -10.62 7.10 17.39
CA ALA A 50 -11.09 8.03 18.42
C ALA A 50 -10.75 9.48 18.03
N ALA A 51 -9.56 9.70 17.46
CA ALA A 51 -9.14 11.00 16.95
C ALA A 51 -9.49 11.22 15.46
N SER A 52 -10.18 10.28 14.81
CA SER A 52 -10.49 10.32 13.36
C SER A 52 -9.27 10.61 12.48
N ARG A 53 -8.11 9.99 12.78
CA ARG A 53 -6.84 10.24 12.07
C ARG A 53 -6.15 8.95 11.61
N LEU A 54 -5.40 9.08 10.53
CA LEU A 54 -4.44 8.07 10.07
C LEU A 54 -3.02 8.60 10.31
N GLY A 55 -2.28 7.94 11.19
CA GLY A 55 -0.85 8.14 11.35
C GLY A 55 -0.07 7.16 10.48
N PHE A 56 1.07 7.58 9.95
CA PHE A 56 1.98 6.71 9.21
C PHE A 56 3.43 7.05 9.51
N SER A 57 4.29 6.04 9.52
CA SER A 57 5.73 6.26 9.56
C SER A 57 6.30 6.52 8.16
N SER A 58 7.49 7.10 8.08
CA SER A 58 8.38 6.85 6.93
C SER A 58 8.77 5.37 6.89
N THR A 59 9.25 4.88 5.74
CA THR A 59 9.67 3.47 5.58
C THR A 59 10.61 3.04 6.70
N LEU A 60 10.27 1.93 7.36
CA LEU A 60 11.03 1.34 8.46
C LEU A 60 12.43 0.93 8.03
N LEU A 61 12.64 0.66 6.74
CA LEU A 61 13.94 0.33 6.16
C LEU A 61 14.98 1.42 6.43
N THR A 62 14.57 2.70 6.46
CA THR A 62 15.47 3.81 6.82
C THR A 62 15.94 3.76 8.27
N ARG A 63 15.17 3.09 9.14
CA ARG A 63 15.51 2.80 10.53
C ARG A 63 16.15 1.42 10.72
N LYS A 64 16.59 0.77 9.63
CA LYS A 64 17.20 -0.57 9.63
C LYS A 64 16.32 -1.64 10.28
N THR A 65 15.01 -1.54 10.10
CA THR A 65 14.05 -2.58 10.51
C THR A 65 12.95 -2.75 9.46
N SER A 66 12.13 -3.79 9.59
CA SER A 66 10.99 -4.10 8.71
C SER A 66 9.78 -4.47 9.55
N CYS A 67 8.59 -4.56 8.93
CA CYS A 67 7.40 -5.05 9.62
C CYS A 67 7.57 -6.49 10.12
N SER A 68 8.36 -7.31 9.41
CA SER A 68 8.63 -8.72 9.77
C SER A 68 9.57 -8.90 10.97
N ASN A 69 10.32 -7.86 11.36
CA ASN A 69 11.22 -7.92 12.51
C ASN A 69 10.49 -7.83 13.87
N PHE A 70 9.17 -7.71 13.87
CA PHE A 70 8.39 -7.74 15.10
C PHE A 70 8.45 -9.14 15.74
N ASN A 71 8.62 -9.18 17.06
CA ASN A 71 8.65 -10.45 17.78
C ASN A 71 7.23 -11.01 17.96
N PHE A 72 6.82 -11.92 17.08
CA PHE A 72 5.51 -12.58 17.08
C PHE A 72 5.45 -13.88 17.92
N THR A 73 6.30 -14.07 18.94
CA THR A 73 6.34 -15.33 19.71
C THR A 73 4.92 -15.74 20.15
N SER A 74 4.40 -16.82 19.58
CA SER A 74 3.10 -17.39 19.95
C SER A 74 3.29 -18.33 21.12
N ILE A 75 2.57 -18.09 22.21
CA ILE A 75 2.45 -19.07 23.29
C ILE A 75 1.42 -20.11 22.81
N ALA A 76 1.88 -21.34 22.59
CA ALA A 76 1.03 -22.46 22.22
C ALA A 76 0.13 -22.90 23.38
#